data_AF-A0A962C4K0-F1
#
_entry.id   AF-A0A962C4K0-F1
#
_cell.length_a   1.000
_cell.length_b   1.000
_cell.length_c   1.000
_cell.angle_alpha   90.00
_cell.angle_beta   90.00
_cell.angle_gamma   90.00
#
_symmetry.space_group_name_H-M   'P 1'
#
loop_
_entity.id
_entity.type
_entity.pdbx_description
1 polymer ?
#
loop_
_entity_poly.entity_id
_entity_poly.type
_entity_poly.pdbx_seq_one_letter_code
_entity_poly.pdbx_strand_id
1 'polypeptide(L)' 'ERAQRGSPDYLPTLRREILEVIKKYVNVDPDAVQINVERDGEHEVLELSVALPEKGAAVVGEN' A
#
# COMPACT_ATOMS: atom_id res chain seq x y z
N GLU A 1 2.58 17.32 -12.57
CA GLU A 1 1.18 17.30 -12.08
C GLU A 1 0.15 16.96 -13.19
N ARG A 2 0.32 15.84 -13.92
CA ARG A 2 -0.57 15.50 -15.07
C ARG A 2 -0.95 14.02 -15.13
N ALA A 3 -1.43 13.44 -14.04
CA ALA A 3 -1.86 12.04 -14.04
C ALA A 3 -3.02 11.76 -13.07
N GLN A 4 -4.05 12.61 -12.98
CA GLN A 4 -5.27 12.22 -12.24
C GLN A 4 -6.45 13.15 -12.57
N ARG A 5 -7.02 13.06 -13.78
CA ARG A 5 -8.30 13.74 -14.09
C ARG A 5 -9.33 12.83 -14.77
N GLY A 6 -9.10 11.52 -14.75
CA GLY A 6 -10.03 10.55 -15.33
C GLY A 6 -9.86 9.13 -14.80
N SER A 7 -9.07 8.94 -13.74
CA SER A 7 -9.01 7.67 -13.04
C SER A 7 -10.23 7.61 -12.12
N PRO A 8 -10.99 6.51 -12.12
CA PRO A 8 -12.16 6.39 -11.26
C PRO A 8 -11.83 6.69 -9.80
N ASP A 9 -12.68 7.48 -9.14
CA ASP A 9 -12.54 7.94 -7.74
C ASP A 9 -12.41 6.80 -6.72
N TYR A 10 -12.65 5.54 -7.11
CA TYR A 10 -12.47 4.39 -6.24
C TYR A 10 -11.00 4.05 -5.95
N LEU A 11 -10.05 4.30 -6.87
CA LEU A 11 -8.65 3.92 -6.67
C LEU A 11 -7.99 4.61 -5.46
N PRO A 12 -8.03 5.96 -5.33
CA PRO A 12 -7.50 6.62 -4.14
C PRO A 12 -8.29 6.27 -2.86
N THR A 13 -9.57 5.92 -3.00
CA THR A 13 -10.42 5.53 -1.87
C THR A 13 -10.02 4.15 -1.33
N LEU A 14 -9.92 3.14 -2.21
CA LEU A 14 -9.49 1.78 -1.87
C LEU A 14 -8.10 1.76 -1.25
N ARG A 15 -7.16 2.57 -1.79
CA ARG A 15 -5.84 2.78 -1.17
C ARG A 15 -5.96 3.14 0.30
N ARG A 16 -6.78 4.15 0.60
CA ARG A 16 -6.91 4.67 1.96
C ARG A 16 -7.55 3.65 2.88
N GLU A 17 -8.62 2.99 2.43
CA GLU A 17 -9.31 1.98 3.22
C GLU A 17 -8.43 0.78 3.55
N ILE A 18 -7.68 0.26 2.57
CA ILE A 18 -6.78 -0.87 2.79
C ILE A 18 -5.65 -0.49 3.75
N LEU A 19 -5.04 0.68 3.56
CA LEU A 19 -3.99 1.18 4.47
C LEU A 19 -4.50 1.29 5.91
N GLU A 20 -5.70 1.85 6.11
CA GLU A 20 -6.31 1.98 7.44
C GLU A 20 -6.60 0.61 8.08
N VAL A 21 -6.94 -0.41 7.30
CA VAL A 21 -7.09 -1.78 7.80
C VAL A 21 -5.73 -2.36 8.23
N ILE A 22 -4.69 -2.20 7.42
CA ILE A 22 -3.34 -2.73 7.73
C ILE A 22 -2.77 -2.05 8.99
N LYS A 23 -2.96 -0.73 9.13
CA LYS A 23 -2.54 0.03 10.31
C LYS A 23 -3.10 -0.48 11.63
N LYS A 24 -4.27 -1.14 11.61
CA LYS A 24 -4.85 -1.75 12.81
C LYS A 24 -4.02 -2.92 13.35
N TYR A 25 -3.24 -3.57 12.48
CA TYR A 25 -2.48 -4.77 12.81
C TYR A 25 -0.97 -4.54 12.81
N VAL A 26 -0.48 -3.55 12.07
CA VAL A 26 0.95 -3.26 11.90
C VAL A 26 1.16 -1.75 11.85
N ASN A 27 2.20 -1.25 12.51
CA ASN A 27 2.54 0.17 12.48
C ASN A 27 3.24 0.54 11.17
N VAL A 28 2.49 0.55 10.06
CA VAL A 28 2.98 0.82 8.71
C VAL A 28 2.93 2.32 8.38
N ASP A 29 4.02 2.84 7.83
CA ASP A 29 4.07 4.21 7.29
C ASP A 29 3.24 4.33 6.00
N PRO A 30 2.53 5.46 5.77
CA PRO A 30 1.77 5.67 4.55
C PRO A 30 2.64 5.68 3.28
N ASP A 31 3.92 6.04 3.41
CA ASP A 31 4.93 6.00 2.35
C ASP A 31 5.49 4.59 2.09
N ALA A 32 5.28 3.65 3.02
CA ALA A 32 5.69 2.24 2.87
C ALA A 32 4.73 1.44 1.97
N VAL A 33 3.67 2.09 1.45
CA VAL A 33 2.69 1.47 0.56
C VAL A 33 2.86 1.99 -0.86
N GLN A 34 3.30 1.12 -1.75
CA GLN A 34 3.35 1.35 -3.19
C GLN A 34 2.11 0.75 -3.85
N ILE A 35 1.56 1.49 -4.80
CA ILE A 35 0.42 1.07 -5.61
C ILE A 35 0.81 1.20 -7.07
N ASN A 36 0.66 0.11 -7.80
CA ASN A 36 0.80 0.09 -9.24
C ASN A 36 -0.56 -0.22 -9.87
N VAL A 37 -0.90 0.52 -10.92
CA VAL A 37 -2.12 0.28 -11.70
C VAL A 37 -1.67 0.02 -13.12
N GLU A 38 -1.89 -1.20 -13.59
CA GLU A 38 -1.58 -1.62 -14.94
C GLU A 38 -2.87 -1.87 -15.71
N ARG A 39 -2.85 -1.56 -17.01
CA ARG A 39 -3.95 -1.86 -17.92
C ARG A 39 -3.55 -3.04 -18.77
N ASP A 40 -4.27 -4.14 -18.61
CA ASP A 40 -4.11 -5.35 -19.41
C ASP A 40 -5.36 -5.56 -20.27
N GLY A 41 -5.29 -5.12 -21.52
CA GLY A 41 -6.43 -5.13 -22.44
C GLY A 41 -7.59 -4.26 -21.95
N GLU A 42 -8.73 -4.91 -21.63
CA GLU A 42 -9.93 -4.28 -21.07
C GLU A 42 -9.97 -4.31 -19.53
N HIS A 43 -8.96 -4.90 -18.89
CA HIS A 43 -8.89 -5.05 -17.44
C HIS A 43 -7.88 -4.08 -16.81
N GLU A 44 -8.21 -3.60 -15.61
CA GLU A 44 -7.29 -2.82 -14.78
C GLU A 44 -6.78 -3.72 -13.65
N VAL A 45 -5.47 -3.97 -13.64
CA VAL A 45 -4.78 -4.74 -12.60
C VAL A 45 -4.25 -3.77 -11.55
N LEU A 46 -4.67 -3.97 -10.31
CA LEU A 46 -4.23 -3.18 -9.15
C LEU A 46 -3.26 -4.01 -8.32
N GLU A 47 -1.99 -3.61 -8.28
CA GLU A 47 -0.98 -4.23 -7.43
C GLU A 47 -0.70 -3.33 -6.22
N LEU A 48 -0.73 -3.93 -5.03
CA LEU A 48 -0.45 -3.26 -3.75
C LEU A 48 0.75 -3.92 -3.11
N SER A 49 1.83 -3.16 -2.96
CA SER A 49 3.05 -3.57 -2.26
C SER A 49 3.17 -2.81 -0.95
N VAL A 50 3.24 -3.55 0.16
CA VAL A 50 3.33 -2.98 1.51
C VAL A 50 4.63 -3.43 2.15
N ALA A 51 5.53 -2.49 2.43
CA ALA A 51 6.70 -2.76 3.22
C ALA A 51 6.29 -2.80 4.70
N LEU A 52 6.25 -4.02 5.26
CA LEU A 52 6.01 -4.19 6.68
C LEU A 52 7.28 -3.82 7.44
N PRO A 53 7.21 -2.97 8.48
CA PRO A 53 8.33 -2.80 9.38
C PRO A 53 8.65 -4.14 10.03
N GLU A 54 9.94 -4.45 10.17
CA GLU A 54 10.35 -5.64 10.91
C GLU A 54 9.75 -5.56 12.31
N LYS A 55 8.86 -6.50 12.63
CA LYS A 55 8.17 -6.57 13.91
C LYS A 55 9.17 -7.05 14.96
N GLY A 56 10.02 -6.13 15.40
CA GLY A 56 11.06 -6.37 16.38
C GLY A 56 12.19 -7.25 15.83
N ALA A 57 13.31 -6.59 15.51
CA ALA A 57 14.61 -7.02 16.00
C ALA A 57 14.63 -7.06 17.54
N ALA A 58 13.69 -7.78 18.14
CA ALA A 58 13.58 -8.05 19.57
C ALA A 58 14.09 -9.47 19.82
N VAL A 59 15.32 -9.76 19.38
CA VAL A 59 16.23 -10.79 19.91
C VAL A 59 17.66 -10.58 19.37
N VAL A 60 18.22 -9.37 19.49
CA VAL A 60 19.70 -9.25 19.63
C VAL A 60 19.96 -9.06 21.13
N GLY A 61 19.81 -10.16 21.85
CA GLY A 61 20.55 -10.37 23.09
C GLY A 61 21.73 -11.25 22.71
N GLU A 62 22.79 -10.64 22.21
CA GLU A 62 24.12 -11.26 22.24
C GLU A 62 24.46 -11.51 23.72
N ASN A 63 24.64 -12.79 24.07
CA ASN A 63 25.31 -13.22 25.28
C ASN A 63 26.29 -14.32 24.91
#